data_AF-K9PJY7-F1
#
_entry.id   AF-K9PJY7-F1
#
_cell.length_a   1.000
_cell.length_b   1.000
_cell.length_c   1.000
_cell.angle_alpha   90.00
_cell.angle_beta   90.00
_cell.angle_gamma   90.00
#
_symmetry.space_group_name_H-M   'P 1'
#
loop_
_entity.id
_entity.type
_entity.pdbx_description
1 polymer ?
#
loop_
_entity_poly.entity_id
_entity_poly.type
_entity_poly.pdbx_seq_one_letter_code
_entity_poly.pdbx_strand_id
1 'polypeptide(L)' 'MTAFSSNSILQKTAGVTLSKPVQVTLYMMLSSLVIWTVLFSTYPAAHNTTHSTRHHTLGVACH' A
#
# COMPACT_ATOMS: atom_id res chain seq x y z
N MET A 1 -15.96 32.00 27.19
CA MET A 1 -15.15 30.77 27.38
C MET A 1 -15.22 29.93 26.12
N THR A 2 -14.19 29.95 25.28
CA THR A 2 -14.09 29.07 24.12
C THR A 2 -13.54 27.72 24.58
N ALA A 3 -14.43 26.79 24.90
CA ALA A 3 -14.07 25.40 25.11
C ALA A 3 -13.58 24.84 23.77
N PHE A 4 -12.26 24.80 23.55
CA PHE A 4 -11.69 24.06 22.43
C PHE A 4 -11.97 22.58 22.68
N SER A 5 -13.00 22.10 21.99
CA SER A 5 -13.52 20.75 22.08
C SER A 5 -12.45 19.76 21.58
N SER A 6 -11.77 19.10 22.52
CA SER A 6 -10.84 17.99 22.25
C SER A 6 -11.53 16.88 21.43
N ASN A 7 -12.85 16.74 21.59
CA ASN A 7 -13.70 15.87 20.79
C ASN A 7 -13.75 16.25 19.30
N SER A 8 -13.62 17.53 18.94
CA SER A 8 -13.69 17.97 17.53
C SER A 8 -12.46 17.55 16.74
N ILE A 9 -11.28 17.57 17.37
CA ILE A 9 -10.03 17.12 16.74
C ILE A 9 -10.08 15.59 16.54
N LEU A 10 -10.51 14.84 17.55
CA LEU A 10 -10.67 13.38 17.46
C LEU A 10 -11.69 12.97 16.39
N GLN A 11 -12.85 13.62 16.33
CA GLN A 11 -13.86 13.34 15.30
C GLN A 11 -13.39 13.72 13.89
N LYS A 12 -12.65 14.82 13.76
CA LYS A 12 -12.06 15.23 12.48
C LYS A 12 -11.00 14.23 12.01
N THR A 13 -10.12 13.78 12.90
CA THR A 13 -9.12 12.74 12.59
C THR A 13 -9.80 11.42 12.23
N ALA A 14 -10.84 11.01 12.97
CA ALA A 14 -11.61 9.82 12.63
C ALA A 14 -12.28 9.93 11.26
N GLY A 15 -12.84 11.09 10.91
CA GLY A 15 -13.44 11.34 9.60
C GLY A 15 -12.42 11.28 8.44
N VAL A 16 -11.20 11.76 8.65
CA VAL A 16 -10.12 11.67 7.66
C VAL A 16 -9.62 10.22 7.51
N THR A 17 -9.36 9.52 8.62
CA THR A 17 -8.88 8.12 8.56
C THR A 17 -9.96 7.17 8.02
N LEU A 18 -11.23 7.38 8.35
CA LEU A 18 -12.36 6.62 7.82
C LEU A 18 -12.78 7.10 6.42
N SER A 19 -12.13 8.11 5.87
CA SER A 19 -12.45 8.61 4.54
C SER A 19 -12.11 7.56 3.48
N LYS A 20 -12.96 7.48 2.45
CA LYS A 20 -12.73 6.62 1.28
C LYS A 20 -11.36 6.88 0.61
N PRO A 21 -10.91 8.14 0.43
CA PRO A 21 -9.58 8.40 -0.15
C PRO A 21 -8.44 7.79 0.66
N VAL A 22 -8.46 7.89 2.00
CA VAL A 22 -7.41 7.30 2.84
C VAL A 22 -7.43 5.78 2.76
N GLN A 23 -8.60 5.16 2.80
CA GLN A 23 -8.74 3.71 2.64
C GLN A 23 -8.20 3.23 1.27
N VAL A 24 -8.53 3.94 0.19
CA VAL A 24 -8.05 3.62 -1.16
C VAL A 24 -6.54 3.79 -1.24
N THR A 25 -5.97 4.87 -0.71
CA THR A 25 -4.52 5.08 -0.69
C THR A 25 -3.80 3.98 0.08
N LEU A 26 -4.30 3.61 1.26
CA LEU A 26 -3.73 2.52 2.06
C LEU A 26 -3.80 1.18 1.31
N TYR A 27 -4.94 0.90 0.65
CA TYR A 27 -5.12 -0.30 -0.15
C TYR A 27 -4.16 -0.34 -1.36
N MET A 28 -3.98 0.77 -2.05
CA MET A 28 -3.05 0.87 -3.19
C MET A 28 -1.59 0.71 -2.74
N MET A 29 -1.22 1.30 -1.60
CA MET A 29 0.12 1.16 -1.02
C MET A 29 0.39 -0.28 -0.61
N LEU A 30 -0.56 -0.93 0.07
CA LEU A 30 -0.45 -2.33 0.45
C LEU A 30 -0.35 -3.24 -0.78
N SER A 31 -1.19 -3.00 -1.79
CA SER A 31 -1.18 -3.77 -3.05
C SER A 31 0.17 -3.64 -3.76
N SER A 32 0.70 -2.42 -3.84
CA SER A 32 2.02 -2.16 -4.44
C SER A 32 3.14 -2.88 -3.69
N LEU A 33 3.10 -2.87 -2.36
CA LEU A 33 4.08 -3.56 -1.53
C LEU A 33 4.02 -5.08 -1.75
N VAL A 34 2.83 -5.67 -1.79
CA VAL A 34 2.65 -7.11 -2.05
C VAL A 34 3.19 -7.48 -3.44
N ILE A 35 2.83 -6.71 -4.47
CA ILE A 35 3.32 -6.93 -5.84
C ILE A 35 4.85 -6.85 -5.88
N TRP A 36 5.43 -5.84 -5.25
CA TRP A 36 6.88 -5.69 -5.14
C TRP A 36 7.53 -6.89 -4.47
N THR A 37 7.04 -7.30 -3.30
CA THR A 37 7.58 -8.45 -2.55
C THR A 37 7.55 -9.73 -3.38
N VAL A 38 6.49 -9.96 -4.15
CA VAL A 38 6.35 -11.17 -4.98
C VAL A 38 7.27 -11.11 -6.21
N LEU A 39 7.40 -9.96 -6.87
CA LEU A 39 8.26 -9.79 -8.05
C LEU A 39 9.76 -9.82 -7.71
N PHE A 40 10.12 -9.38 -6.50
CA PHE A 40 11.51 -9.27 -6.05
C PHE A 40 11.88 -10.23 -4.91
N SER A 41 11.06 -11.27 -4.69
CA SER A 41 11.35 -12.26 -3.65
C SER A 41 12.67 -12.98 -3.90
N THR A 42 13.48 -13.17 -2.85
CA THR A 42 14.70 -14.00 -2.88
C THR A 42 14.41 -15.47 -2.54
N TYR A 43 13.18 -15.81 -2.15
CA TYR A 43 12.78 -17.17 -1.88
C TYR A 43 12.61 -17.95 -3.20
N PRO A 44 13.35 -19.05 -3.44
CA PRO A 44 13.45 -19.68 -4.76
C PRO A 44 12.10 -20.06 -5.39
N ALA A 45 11.16 -20.59 -4.61
CA ALA A 45 9.86 -21.00 -5.15
C ALA A 45 9.02 -19.80 -5.62
N ALA A 46 9.00 -18.71 -4.85
CA ALA A 46 8.29 -17.49 -5.22
C ALA A 46 8.96 -16.81 -6.42
N HIS A 47 10.30 -16.68 -6.39
CA HIS A 47 11.09 -16.11 -7.48
C HIS A 47 10.85 -16.86 -8.80
N ASN A 48 10.98 -18.19 -8.78
CA ASN A 48 10.88 -18.98 -10.00
C ASN A 48 9.46 -18.94 -10.60
N THR A 49 8.44 -18.85 -9.75
CA THR A 49 7.04 -18.72 -10.18
C THR A 49 6.80 -17.38 -10.90
N THR A 50 7.39 -16.29 -10.42
CA THR A 50 7.16 -14.95 -10.97
C THR A 50 8.25 -14.48 -11.94
N HIS A 51 9.28 -15.29 -12.16
CA HIS A 51 10.43 -14.95 -13.00
C HIS A 51 10.02 -14.56 -14.43
N SER A 52 9.22 -15.38 -15.11
CA SER A 52 8.77 -15.06 -16.48
C SER A 52 7.91 -13.79 -16.51
N THR A 53 7.00 -13.63 -15.56
CA THR A 53 6.17 -12.41 -15.43
C THR A 53 7.05 -11.18 -15.23
N ARG A 54 8.09 -11.28 -14.40
CA ARG A 54 9.05 -10.20 -14.15
C ARG A 54 9.73 -9.74 -15.44
N HIS A 55 10.23 -10.68 -16.26
CA HIS A 55 10.86 -10.39 -17.56
C HIS A 55 9.94 -9.70 -18.56
N HIS A 56 8.63 -9.96 -18.49
CA HIS A 56 7.65 -9.34 -19.39
C HIS A 56 7.00 -8.07 -18.81
N THR A 57 7.31 -7.71 -17.56
CA THR A 57 6.72 -6.53 -16.93
C THR A 57 7.56 -5.29 -17.25
N LEU A 58 7.00 -4.42 -18.10
CA LEU A 58 7.60 -3.12 -18.42
C LEU A 58 7.91 -2.33 -17.14
N GLY A 59 9.15 -1.84 -17.03
CA GLY A 59 9.62 -1.05 -15.89
C GLY A 59 10.11 -1.86 -14.70
N VAL A 60 10.02 -3.19 -14.73
CA VAL A 60 10.62 -4.05 -13.71
C VAL A 60 12.00 -4.50 -14.20
N ALA A 61 13.04 -3.89 -13.63
CA ALA A 61 14.41 -4.31 -13.93
C ALA A 61 14.61 -5.77 -13.46
N CYS A 62 14.85 -6.65 -14.42
CA CYS A 62 15.48 -7.95 -14.25
C CYS A 62 16.83 -7.90 -14.99
N HIS A 63 17.71 -8.85 -14.66
CA HIS A 63 19.15 -8.88 -14.98
C HIS A 63 19.63 -7.99 -16.15
#